data_AF-A0A8T2S0G9-F1
#
_entry.id   AF-A0A8T2S0G9-F1
#
_cell.length_a   1.000
_cell.length_b   1.000
_cell.length_c   1.000
_cell.angle_alpha   90.00
_cell.angle_beta   90.00
_cell.angle_gamma   90.00
#
_symmetry.space_group_name_H-M   'P 1'
#
loop_
_entity.id
_entity.type
_entity.pdbx_description
1 polymer ?
#
loop_
_entity_poly.entity_id
_entity_poly.type
_entity_poly.pdbx_seq_one_letter_code
_entity_poly.pdbx_strand_id
1 'polypeptide(L)'
;MHSKECNCFKTRAAKVQTGLTKAIPGVEVLINPEKPRKGCFEVRGKDGKIYLSLLGMPRPFTKLKSLDMDKMVEEIVAKVK
;
A
#
# COMPACT_ATOMS: atom_id res chain seq x y z
N MET A 1 -14.95 -9.68 -15.40
CA MET A 1 -13.71 -10.50 -15.30
C MET A 1 -13.07 -10.24 -13.95
N HIS A 2 -13.30 -11.16 -13.00
CA HIS A 2 -12.73 -11.11 -11.66
C HIS A 2 -11.21 -11.21 -11.76
N SER A 3 -10.50 -10.11 -11.55
CA SER A 3 -9.05 -10.19 -11.49
C SER A 3 -8.69 -11.05 -10.27
N LYS A 4 -8.26 -12.29 -10.55
CA LYS A 4 -7.66 -13.26 -9.61
C LYS A 4 -6.27 -12.75 -9.17
N GLU A 5 -6.16 -11.44 -9.00
CA GLU A 5 -4.97 -10.72 -8.62
C GLU A 5 -4.89 -10.77 -7.10
N CYS A 6 -4.15 -11.80 -6.65
CA CYS A 6 -3.43 -11.84 -5.40
C CYS A 6 -4.21 -11.39 -4.16
N ASN A 7 -4.89 -12.34 -3.49
CA ASN A 7 -5.41 -12.16 -2.13
C ASN A 7 -4.38 -11.53 -1.18
N CYS A 8 -3.08 -11.82 -1.38
CA CYS A 8 -2.00 -11.22 -0.60
C CYS A 8 -1.87 -9.70 -0.75
N PHE A 9 -2.22 -9.11 -1.90
CA PHE A 9 -2.22 -7.67 -2.09
C PHE A 9 -3.40 -7.03 -1.35
N LYS A 10 -4.60 -7.60 -1.49
CA LYS A 10 -5.81 -7.08 -0.83
C LYS A 10 -5.69 -7.09 0.70
N THR A 11 -5.21 -8.20 1.28
CA THR A 11 -5.06 -8.29 2.74
C THR A 11 -3.98 -7.34 3.27
N ARG A 12 -2.87 -7.20 2.55
CA ARG A 12 -1.81 -6.23 2.91
C ARG A 12 -2.29 -4.80 2.79
N ALA A 13 -2.96 -4.46 1.70
CA ALA A 13 -3.57 -3.13 1.50
C ALA A 13 -4.55 -2.80 2.64
N ALA A 14 -5.44 -3.72 2.98
CA ALA A 14 -6.38 -3.55 4.09
C ALA A 14 -5.64 -3.35 5.44
N LYS A 15 -4.56 -4.11 5.70
CA LYS A 15 -3.76 -3.97 6.91
C LYS A 15 -3.09 -2.59 6.99
N VAL A 16 -2.48 -2.14 5.90
CA VAL A 16 -1.84 -0.81 5.81
C VAL A 16 -2.87 0.30 6.00
N GLN A 17 -4.01 0.24 5.31
CA GLN A 17 -5.09 1.22 5.44
C GLN A 17 -5.61 1.26 6.88
N THR A 18 -5.89 0.10 7.49
CA THR A 18 -6.37 0.04 8.88
C THR A 18 -5.34 0.56 9.86
N GLY A 19 -4.06 0.20 9.69
CA GLY A 19 -2.97 0.69 10.54
C GLY A 19 -2.83 2.21 10.48
N LEU A 20 -2.95 2.77 9.28
CA LEU A 20 -2.87 4.20 9.06
C LEU A 20 -4.06 4.96 9.67
N THR A 21 -5.28 4.51 9.40
CA THR A 21 -6.49 5.12 9.98
C THR A 21 -6.50 5.04 11.51
N LYS A 22 -5.91 3.99 12.11
CA LYS A 22 -5.74 3.89 13.56
C LYS A 22 -4.65 4.81 14.11
N ALA A 23 -3.51 4.91 13.43
CA ALA A 23 -2.40 5.74 13.88
C ALA A 23 -2.68 7.24 13.70
N ILE A 24 -3.43 7.60 12.66
CA ILE A 24 -3.81 8.98 12.35
C ILE A 24 -5.33 9.01 12.10
N PRO A 25 -6.13 9.35 13.13
CA PRO A 25 -7.57 9.50 12.95
C PRO A 25 -7.85 10.62 11.94
N GLY A 26 -8.42 10.23 10.78
CA GLY A 26 -8.72 11.13 9.66
C GLY A 26 -7.77 11.01 8.46
N VAL A 27 -6.75 10.14 8.50
CA VAL A 27 -5.93 9.87 7.30
C VAL A 27 -6.71 8.99 6.31
N GLU A 28 -6.93 9.53 5.12
CA GLU A 28 -7.39 8.77 3.97
C GLU A 28 -6.18 8.44 3.09
N VAL A 29 -5.92 7.15 2.93
CA VAL A 29 -4.91 6.65 1.99
C VAL A 29 -5.56 5.85 0.87
N LEU A 30 -5.12 6.13 -0.34
CA LEU A 30 -5.52 5.48 -1.57
C LEU A 30 -4.42 4.49 -1.95
N ILE A 31 -4.78 3.21 -1.97
CA ILE A 31 -3.88 2.14 -2.41
C ILE A 31 -4.25 1.79 -3.85
N ASN A 32 -3.30 1.96 -4.77
CA ASN A 32 -3.50 1.80 -6.21
C ASN A 32 -4.69 2.61 -6.76
N PRO A 33 -4.66 3.96 -6.65
CA PRO A 33 -5.75 4.80 -7.16
C PRO A 33 -5.95 4.66 -8.68
N GLU A 34 -4.87 4.40 -9.41
CA GLU A 34 -4.91 4.16 -10.86
C GLU A 34 -4.87 2.65 -11.13
N LYS A 35 -5.62 2.15 -12.13
CA LYS A 35 -5.75 0.72 -12.47
C LYS A 35 -4.35 0.09 -12.57
N PRO A 36 -3.92 -0.66 -11.55
CA PRO A 36 -2.53 -1.05 -11.46
C PRO A 36 -2.22 -2.10 -12.51
N ARG A 37 -1.11 -1.93 -13.23
CA ARG A 37 -0.48 -3.02 -13.99
C ARG A 37 -0.07 -4.10 -12.97
N LYS A 38 -0.07 -5.38 -13.37
CA LYS A 38 0.35 -6.49 -12.50
C LYS A 38 1.70 -6.16 -11.84
N GLY A 39 1.76 -6.24 -10.50
CA GLY A 39 2.97 -5.96 -9.73
C GLY A 39 3.17 -4.50 -9.32
N CYS A 40 2.13 -3.67 -9.38
CA CYS A 40 2.15 -2.32 -8.82
C CYS A 40 1.51 -2.27 -7.42
N PHE A 41 2.24 -1.72 -6.45
CA PHE A 41 1.78 -1.38 -5.11
C PHE A 41 2.16 0.05 -4.80
N GLU A 42 1.18 0.94 -4.83
CA GLU A 42 1.38 2.36 -4.56
C GLU A 42 0.42 2.82 -3.47
N VAL A 43 0.95 3.53 -2.48
CA VAL A 43 0.20 4.11 -1.38
C VAL A 43 0.33 5.62 -1.45
N ARG A 44 -0.80 6.25 -1.70
CA ARG A 44 -0.93 7.69 -1.87
C ARG A 44 -1.81 8.26 -0.77
N GLY A 45 -1.39 9.37 -0.18
CA GLY A 45 -2.21 10.14 0.75
C GLY A 45 -3.26 10.99 0.03
N LYS A 46 -4.24 11.47 0.80
CA LYS A 46 -5.26 12.43 0.34
C LYS A 46 -4.66 13.69 -0.28
N ASP A 47 -3.52 14.16 0.23
CA ASP A 47 -2.78 15.31 -0.29
C ASP A 47 -2.07 15.05 -1.63
N GLY A 48 -2.28 13.87 -2.23
CA GLY A 48 -1.60 13.44 -3.44
C GLY A 48 -0.15 13.04 -3.22
N LYS A 49 0.36 13.10 -1.98
CA LYS A 49 1.71 12.62 -1.61
C LYS A 49 1.80 11.11 -1.76
N ILE A 50 2.82 10.65 -2.46
CA ILE A 50 3.13 9.23 -2.60
C ILE A 50 4.05 8.85 -1.45
N TYR A 51 3.59 7.96 -0.57
CA TYR A 51 4.42 7.49 0.52
C TYR A 51 5.26 6.29 0.14
N LEU A 52 4.68 5.40 -0.67
CA LEU A 52 5.32 4.21 -1.21
C LEU A 52 4.86 4.03 -2.65
N SER A 53 5.79 3.84 -3.57
CA SER A 53 5.50 3.40 -4.93
C SER A 53 6.40 2.24 -5.29
N LEU A 54 5.80 1.09 -5.57
CA LEU A 54 6.47 -0.12 -6.03
C LEU A 54 5.84 -0.54 -7.33
N LEU A 55 6.41 -0.09 -8.44
CA LEU A 55 5.90 -0.35 -9.78
C LEU A 55 6.66 -1.51 -10.43
N GLY A 56 5.97 -2.28 -11.28
CA GLY A 56 6.61 -3.24 -12.19
C GLY A 56 7.36 -4.39 -11.51
N MET A 57 6.92 -4.86 -10.33
CA MET A 57 7.61 -5.95 -9.64
C MET A 57 7.42 -7.29 -10.38
N PRO A 58 8.50 -8.00 -10.75
CA PRO A 58 8.38 -9.33 -11.32
C PRO A 58 7.89 -10.33 -10.27
N ARG A 59 7.17 -11.36 -10.73
CA ARG A 59 6.86 -12.51 -9.88
C ARG A 59 8.16 -13.26 -9.57
N PRO A 60 8.38 -13.73 -8.33
CA PRO A 60 7.39 -13.91 -7.27
C PRO A 60 7.29 -12.78 -6.23
N PHE A 61 7.11 -11.50 -6.63
CA PHE A 61 6.79 -10.36 -5.76
C PHE A 61 7.59 -10.32 -4.44
N THR A 62 8.87 -10.70 -4.51
CA THR A 62 9.72 -10.91 -3.33
C THR A 62 9.87 -9.63 -2.53
N LYS A 63 9.98 -8.48 -3.22
CA LYS A 63 10.01 -7.15 -2.58
C LYS A 63 8.77 -6.90 -1.74
N LEU A 64 7.57 -7.15 -2.28
CA LEU A 64 6.34 -7.03 -1.50
C LEU A 64 6.35 -7.98 -0.31
N LYS A 65 6.76 -9.25 -0.50
CA LYS A 65 6.78 -10.23 0.59
C LYS A 65 7.74 -9.85 1.71
N SER A 66 8.91 -9.32 1.35
CA SER A 66 9.96 -8.87 2.27
C SER A 66 9.65 -7.52 2.92
N LEU A 67 8.70 -6.76 2.38
CA LEU A 67 8.24 -5.53 3.01
C LEU A 67 7.45 -5.85 4.26
N ASP A 68 7.92 -5.27 5.35
CA ASP A 68 7.27 -5.29 6.63
C ASP A 68 6.15 -4.23 6.63
N MET A 69 4.91 -4.69 6.71
CA MET A 69 3.74 -3.80 6.63
C MET A 69 3.64 -2.91 7.87
N ASP A 70 4.09 -3.39 9.03
CA ASP A 70 4.05 -2.62 10.27
C ASP A 70 5.09 -1.49 10.18
N LYS A 71 6.33 -1.79 9.79
CA LYS A 71 7.35 -0.75 9.55
C LYS A 71 6.93 0.25 8.49
N MET A 72 6.31 -0.23 7.42
CA MET A 72 5.81 0.64 6.35
C MET A 72 4.74 1.61 6.90
N VAL A 73 3.79 1.14 7.71
CA VAL A 73 2.80 2.02 8.36
C VAL A 73 3.50 3.03 9.25
N GLU A 74 4.47 2.60 10.07
CA GLU A 74 5.24 3.50 10.94
C GLU A 74 5.98 4.59 10.14
N GLU A 75 6.64 4.24 9.04
CA GLU A 75 7.32 5.21 8.16
C GLU A 75 6.34 6.21 7.53
N ILE A 76 5.16 5.74 7.10
CA ILE A 76 4.13 6.62 6.55
C ILE A 76 3.63 7.56 7.63
N VAL A 77 3.30 7.04 8.82
CA VAL A 77 2.85 7.85 9.96
C VAL A 77 3.89 8.89 10.33
N ALA A 78 5.18 8.51 10.35
CA ALA A 78 6.29 9.42 10.60
C ALA A 78 6.44 10.50 9.52
N LYS A 79 6.10 10.21 8.26
CA LYS A 79 6.10 11.19 7.15
C LYS A 79 4.86 12.09 7.12
N VAL A 80 3.75 11.64 7.69
CA VAL A 80 2.50 12.41 7.77
C VAL A 80 2.53 13.37 8.96
N LYS A 81 3.17 12.96 10.06
CA LYS A 81 3.35 13.73 11.29
C LYS A 81 4.28 14.92 11.08
#